data_AF-A0A2D5SAX4-F1
#
_entry.id   AF-A0A2D5SAX4-F1
#
_cell.length_a   1.000
_cell.length_b   1.000
_cell.length_c   1.000
_cell.angle_alpha   90.00
_cell.angle_beta   90.00
_cell.angle_gamma   90.00
#
_symmetry.space_group_name_H-M   'P 1'
#
loop_
_entity.id
_entity.type
_entity.pdbx_description
1 polymer ?
#
loop_
_entity_poly.entity_id
_entity_poly.type
_entity_poly.pdbx_seq_one_letter_code
_entity_poly.pdbx_strand_id
1 'polypeptide(L)'
;MGVNGLQEAGVFLPPGTVSIRRLLNYVKPRKIRRGELRALDRKPTPSRRRAPKGKRVQAMDYLKWYKSPERAVWKCGWTDDEVSGTSKTVKEEALSAYGKREPKEWMSVVKGRIRENDWVLRFTLTDDGVRNIYWQYVDFVIQLNRKDKRYYSAEYPYNAVQVNPLSHYPLPPFAITPSFRRAFKRTVDDSMRDRILSAKTDVPAKKMIDTIAEHMKGR
;
A
#
# COMPACT_ATOMS: atom_id res chain seq x y z
N MET A 1 6.55 -25.17 7.59
CA MET A 1 6.95 -25.16 9.01
C MET A 1 6.46 -23.85 9.62
N GLY A 2 5.49 -23.94 10.52
CA GLY A 2 4.80 -22.80 11.13
C GLY A 2 5.73 -21.78 11.80
N VAL A 3 5.35 -20.50 11.70
CA VAL A 3 6.07 -19.37 12.30
C VAL A 3 5.84 -19.40 13.83
N ASN A 4 6.91 -19.28 14.62
CA ASN A 4 6.95 -19.22 16.11
C ASN A 4 7.17 -20.54 16.89
N GLY A 5 7.79 -21.56 16.30
CA GLY A 5 8.10 -22.78 17.06
C GLY A 5 6.86 -23.62 17.40
N LEU A 6 5.76 -23.38 16.70
CA LEU A 6 4.62 -24.29 16.66
C LEU A 6 5.06 -25.56 15.91
N GLN A 7 5.14 -26.67 16.65
CA GLN A 7 5.26 -27.99 16.05
C GLN A 7 3.90 -28.35 15.46
N GLU A 8 3.83 -28.41 14.13
CA GLU A 8 2.63 -28.85 13.42
C GLU A 8 2.68 -30.38 13.29
N ALA A 9 1.76 -31.06 13.97
CA ALA A 9 1.50 -32.48 13.75
C ALA A 9 0.29 -32.62 12.82
N GLY A 10 0.51 -33.10 11.60
CA GLY A 10 -0.57 -33.45 10.68
C GLY A 10 -1.04 -34.87 10.98
N VAL A 11 -2.30 -35.03 11.40
CA VAL A 11 -2.94 -36.34 11.53
C VAL A 11 -3.81 -36.56 10.29
N PHE A 12 -3.50 -37.59 9.51
CA PHE A 12 -4.35 -38.00 8.39
C PHE A 12 -5.60 -38.68 8.95
N LEU A 13 -6.76 -38.11 8.64
CA LEU A 13 -8.05 -38.65 9.09
C LEU A 13 -8.92 -38.93 7.85
N PRO A 14 -9.51 -40.14 7.74
CA PRO A 14 -10.42 -40.47 6.65
C PRO A 14 -11.62 -39.51 6.56
N PRO A 15 -12.26 -39.37 5.39
CA PRO A 15 -13.48 -38.56 5.24
C PRO A 15 -14.54 -38.95 6.26
N GLY A 16 -15.18 -37.97 6.91
CA GLY A 16 -16.22 -38.19 7.92
C GLY A 16 -15.73 -38.45 9.35
N THR A 17 -14.42 -38.66 9.56
CA THR A 17 -13.84 -38.92 10.90
C THR A 17 -13.92 -37.70 11.82
N VAL A 18 -13.81 -36.50 11.26
CA VAL A 18 -13.90 -35.25 12.02
C VAL A 18 -15.24 -34.57 11.74
N SER A 19 -16.09 -34.52 12.76
CA SER A 19 -17.26 -33.66 12.73
C SER A 19 -16.90 -32.28 13.29
N ILE A 20 -16.76 -31.30 12.40
CA ILE A 20 -16.54 -29.89 12.77
C ILE A 20 -17.62 -29.42 13.76
N ARG A 21 -18.87 -29.84 13.54
CA ARG A 21 -20.00 -29.50 14.43
C ARG A 21 -19.80 -30.06 15.85
N ARG A 22 -19.28 -31.28 15.98
CA ARG A 22 -18.98 -31.90 17.28
C ARG A 22 -17.86 -31.17 18.00
N LEU A 23 -16.81 -30.74 17.28
CA LEU A 23 -15.73 -29.93 17.83
C LEU A 23 -16.22 -28.55 18.30
N LEU A 24 -17.02 -27.86 17.47
CA LEU A 24 -17.58 -26.56 17.85
C LEU A 24 -18.50 -26.66 19.07
N ASN A 25 -19.30 -27.73 19.18
CA ASN A 25 -20.15 -27.97 20.35
C ASN A 25 -19.35 -28.29 21.61
N TYR A 26 -18.23 -29.03 21.49
CA TYR A 26 -17.34 -29.32 22.60
C TYR A 26 -16.69 -28.05 23.17
N VAL A 27 -16.26 -27.14 22.29
CA VAL A 27 -15.54 -25.91 22.68
C VAL A 27 -16.47 -24.85 23.31
N LYS A 28 -17.80 -25.01 23.22
CA LYS A 28 -18.82 -24.08 23.78
C LYS A 28 -18.45 -22.60 23.56
N PRO A 29 -18.29 -22.16 22.30
CA PRO A 29 -17.84 -20.81 22.00
C PRO A 29 -18.78 -19.77 22.62
N ARG A 30 -18.23 -18.92 23.50
CA ARG A 30 -19.01 -17.84 24.12
C ARG A 30 -19.40 -16.80 23.08
N LYS A 31 -20.59 -16.22 23.22
CA LYS A 31 -21.08 -15.15 22.35
C LYS A 31 -20.22 -13.90 22.53
N ILE A 32 -19.53 -13.49 21.47
CA ILE A 32 -18.63 -12.34 21.48
C ILE A 32 -19.45 -11.06 21.59
N ARG A 33 -19.10 -10.18 22.54
CA ARG A 33 -19.77 -8.89 22.73
C ARG A 33 -19.21 -7.83 21.77
N ARG A 34 -20.03 -6.86 21.35
CA ARG A 34 -19.59 -5.73 20.49
C ARG A 34 -18.39 -4.97 21.05
N GLY A 35 -18.25 -4.86 22.37
CA GLY A 35 -17.09 -4.24 23.02
C GLY A 35 -15.80 -5.05 22.85
N GLU A 36 -15.88 -6.38 22.82
CA GLU A 36 -14.74 -7.27 22.61
C GLU A 36 -14.29 -7.26 21.15
N LEU A 37 -15.23 -7.14 20.20
CA LEU A 37 -14.91 -6.90 18.78
C LEU A 37 -14.15 -5.59 18.60
N ARG A 38 -14.62 -4.49 19.20
CA ARG A 38 -13.89 -3.21 19.17
C ARG A 38 -12.52 -3.29 19.87
N ALA A 39 -12.39 -4.12 20.91
CA ALA A 39 -11.11 -4.33 21.58
C ALA A 39 -10.14 -5.17 20.75
N LEU A 40 -10.65 -6.12 19.95
CA LEU A 40 -9.87 -6.86 18.94
C LEU A 40 -9.41 -5.94 17.80
N ASP A 41 -10.28 -5.05 17.31
CA ASP A 41 -9.93 -4.05 16.28
C ASP A 41 -8.91 -3.02 16.79
N ARG A 42 -8.92 -2.72 18.10
CA ARG A 42 -7.98 -1.81 18.76
C ARG A 42 -6.68 -2.45 19.21
N LYS A 43 -6.58 -3.79 19.23
CA LYS A 43 -5.29 -4.42 19.50
C LYS A 43 -4.41 -4.09 18.30
N PRO A 44 -3.25 -3.44 18.50
CA PRO A 44 -2.29 -3.26 17.43
C PRO A 44 -2.03 -4.65 16.88
N THR A 45 -2.30 -4.86 15.58
CA THR A 45 -1.90 -6.09 14.90
C THR A 45 -0.45 -6.33 15.30
N PRO A 46 -0.11 -7.47 15.94
CA PRO A 46 1.21 -7.69 16.51
C PRO A 46 2.22 -7.32 15.45
N SER A 47 3.00 -6.29 15.77
CA SER A 47 3.96 -5.62 14.90
C SER A 47 4.45 -6.62 13.87
N ARG A 48 4.02 -6.43 12.59
CA ARG A 48 4.44 -7.26 11.46
C ARG A 48 5.94 -7.42 11.60
N ARG A 49 6.35 -8.61 12.05
CA ARG A 49 7.69 -8.84 12.54
C ARG A 49 8.64 -8.44 11.42
N ARG A 50 9.66 -7.65 11.77
CA ARG A 50 10.76 -7.30 10.86
C ARG A 50 11.08 -8.53 10.03
N ALA A 51 10.94 -8.42 8.70
CA ALA A 51 11.49 -9.42 7.81
C ALA A 51 12.98 -9.59 8.20
N PRO A 52 13.47 -10.82 8.38
CA PRO A 52 14.87 -11.04 8.72
C PRO A 52 15.75 -10.33 7.69
N LYS A 53 16.90 -9.78 8.13
CA LYS A 53 17.92 -9.19 7.28
C LYS A 53 18.57 -10.28 6.40
N GLY A 54 17.80 -10.89 5.52
CA GLY A 54 18.30 -11.74 4.44
C GLY A 54 18.83 -10.89 3.29
N LYS A 55 19.49 -11.53 2.31
CA LYS A 55 19.88 -10.89 1.04
C LYS A 55 18.71 -10.04 0.56
N ARG A 56 18.94 -8.75 0.30
CA ARG A 56 17.93 -7.82 -0.23
C ARG A 56 17.36 -8.44 -1.50
N VAL A 57 16.19 -9.07 -1.40
CA VAL A 57 15.47 -9.56 -2.56
C VAL A 57 15.09 -8.31 -3.35
N GLN A 58 15.66 -8.15 -4.53
CA GLN A 58 15.36 -7.00 -5.37
C GLN A 58 13.96 -7.18 -5.95
N ALA A 59 13.18 -6.10 -6.00
CA ALA A 59 11.92 -6.12 -6.72
C ALA A 59 12.16 -6.47 -8.19
N MET A 60 11.19 -7.16 -8.79
CA MET A 60 11.21 -7.60 -10.18
C MET A 60 11.34 -6.40 -11.15
N ASP A 61 12.03 -6.54 -12.29
CA ASP A 61 12.02 -5.50 -13.33
C ASP A 61 10.61 -5.31 -13.93
N TYR A 62 10.28 -4.08 -14.34
CA TYR A 62 8.96 -3.74 -14.88
C TYR A 62 8.54 -4.63 -16.06
N LEU A 63 9.43 -4.93 -17.01
CA LEU A 63 9.08 -5.77 -18.17
C LEU A 63 8.82 -7.23 -17.76
N LYS A 64 9.51 -7.70 -16.72
CA LYS A 64 9.26 -9.03 -16.15
C LYS A 64 7.92 -9.03 -15.40
N TRP A 65 7.61 -7.97 -14.64
CA TRP A 65 6.29 -7.80 -14.00
C TRP A 65 5.19 -7.74 -15.05
N TYR A 66 5.38 -6.96 -16.11
CA TYR A 66 4.41 -6.80 -17.21
C TYR A 66 4.04 -8.11 -17.89
N LYS A 67 5.00 -9.04 -18.04
CA LYS A 67 4.81 -10.38 -18.62
C LYS A 67 4.26 -11.42 -17.63
N SER A 68 4.22 -11.11 -16.35
CA SER A 68 3.72 -12.04 -15.33
C SER A 68 2.22 -12.28 -15.49
N PRO A 69 1.73 -13.53 -15.39
CA PRO A 69 0.29 -13.80 -15.36
C PRO A 69 -0.37 -13.23 -14.09
N GLU A 70 0.34 -13.23 -12.96
CA GLU A 70 -0.13 -12.73 -11.67
C GLU A 70 0.53 -11.38 -11.36
N ARG A 71 0.05 -10.31 -11.99
CA ARG A 71 0.53 -8.95 -11.75
C ARG A 71 -0.05 -8.40 -10.47
N ALA A 72 0.81 -8.11 -9.49
CA ALA A 72 0.43 -7.31 -8.33
C ALA A 72 -0.12 -5.95 -8.80
N VAL A 73 -1.32 -5.60 -8.32
CA VAL A 73 -1.99 -4.33 -8.60
C VAL A 73 -1.27 -3.21 -7.86
N TRP A 74 -1.19 -2.03 -8.48
CA TRP A 74 -0.64 -0.82 -7.89
C TRP A 74 -1.47 0.39 -8.29
N LYS A 75 -1.24 1.52 -7.62
CA LYS A 75 -1.97 2.77 -7.82
C LYS A 75 -1.02 3.93 -8.13
N CYS A 76 -1.48 4.91 -8.88
CA CYS A 76 -0.79 6.18 -9.09
C CYS A 76 -1.14 7.13 -7.94
N GLY A 77 -0.12 7.78 -7.37
CA GLY A 77 -0.31 8.90 -6.46
C GLY A 77 0.46 10.09 -6.99
N TRP A 78 -0.22 11.18 -7.30
CA TRP A 78 0.44 12.38 -7.80
C TRP A 78 0.21 13.56 -6.85
N THR A 79 1.15 14.50 -6.86
CA THR A 79 1.03 15.80 -6.21
C THR A 79 1.55 16.86 -7.18
N ASP A 80 1.04 18.08 -7.08
CA ASP A 80 1.56 19.27 -7.76
C ASP A 80 2.69 19.91 -6.96
N ASP A 81 2.65 19.82 -5.63
CA ASP A 81 3.67 20.35 -4.73
C ASP A 81 4.00 19.40 -3.55
N GLU A 82 5.18 19.55 -2.97
CA GLU A 82 5.60 18.84 -1.76
C GLU A 82 5.34 19.69 -0.50
N VAL A 83 4.21 19.41 0.16
CA VAL A 83 3.91 20.02 1.45
C VAL A 83 4.85 19.45 2.52
N SER A 84 5.71 20.30 3.05
CA SER A 84 6.61 19.91 4.16
C SER A 84 5.85 19.74 5.48
N GLY A 85 6.34 18.83 6.33
CA GLY A 85 5.75 18.52 7.62
C GLY A 85 4.66 17.45 7.56
N THR A 86 4.00 17.20 8.68
CA THR A 86 2.95 16.18 8.83
C THR A 86 1.87 16.73 9.76
N SER A 87 0.60 16.46 9.48
CA SER A 87 -0.52 16.86 10.34
C SER A 87 -0.43 16.25 11.74
N LYS A 88 -0.92 16.98 12.75
CA LYS A 88 -0.94 16.51 14.14
C LYS A 88 -1.74 15.21 14.25
N THR A 89 -2.88 15.14 13.56
CA THR A 89 -3.75 13.95 13.51
C THR A 89 -3.00 12.72 12.99
N VAL A 90 -2.21 12.86 11.91
CA VAL A 90 -1.42 11.74 11.38
C VAL A 90 -0.32 11.33 12.37
N LYS A 91 0.36 12.28 13.02
CA LYS A 91 1.39 11.98 14.02
C LYS A 91 0.82 11.25 15.24
N GLU A 92 -0.34 11.68 15.72
CA GLU A 92 -1.04 11.04 16.84
C GLU A 92 -1.44 9.61 16.50
N GLU A 93 -1.98 9.38 15.30
CA GLU A 93 -2.34 8.04 14.83
C GLU A 93 -1.11 7.15 14.65
N ALA A 94 -0.05 7.65 14.00
CA ALA A 94 1.20 6.92 13.83
C ALA A 94 1.85 6.57 15.18
N LEU A 95 1.77 7.47 16.16
CA LEU A 95 2.28 7.22 17.50
C LEU A 95 1.44 6.17 18.23
N SER A 96 0.12 6.28 18.17
CA SER A 96 -0.80 5.39 18.88
C SER A 96 -0.79 3.97 18.31
N ALA A 97 -0.89 3.84 16.98
CA ALA A 97 -1.01 2.54 16.31
C ALA A 97 0.35 1.86 16.05
N TYR A 98 1.43 2.65 15.85
CA TYR A 98 2.73 2.12 15.41
C TYR A 98 3.91 2.52 16.30
N GLY A 99 3.69 3.33 17.34
CA GLY A 99 4.77 3.83 18.21
C GLY A 99 5.76 4.76 17.50
N LYS A 100 5.35 5.40 16.39
CA LYS A 100 6.20 6.32 15.61
C LYS A 100 5.71 7.75 15.69
N ARG A 101 6.57 8.65 16.18
CA ARG A 101 6.25 10.08 16.29
C ARG A 101 6.13 10.78 14.94
N GLU A 102 6.97 10.38 13.99
CA GLU A 102 6.97 10.90 12.62
C GLU A 102 6.82 9.72 11.66
N PRO A 103 5.79 9.71 10.80
CA PRO A 103 5.73 8.77 9.70
C PRO A 103 6.82 9.09 8.67
N LYS A 104 7.12 8.09 7.82
CA LYS A 104 8.14 8.24 6.79
C LYS A 104 7.66 9.04 5.59
N GLU A 105 6.44 8.76 5.10
CA GLU A 105 5.82 9.47 3.97
C GLU A 105 4.31 9.60 4.19
N TRP A 106 3.69 10.59 3.55
CA TRP A 106 2.24 10.70 3.45
C TRP A 106 1.84 11.46 2.17
N MET A 107 0.62 11.24 1.71
CA MET A 107 0.01 12.01 0.62
C MET A 107 -1.50 12.18 0.83
N SER A 108 -2.04 13.29 0.35
CA SER A 108 -3.49 13.51 0.34
C SER A 108 -4.16 12.65 -0.74
N VAL A 109 -5.31 12.06 -0.42
CA VAL A 109 -6.02 11.11 -1.28
C VAL A 109 -7.54 11.31 -1.21
N VAL A 110 -8.23 10.84 -2.25
CA VAL A 110 -9.70 10.74 -2.26
C VAL A 110 -10.13 9.52 -1.45
N LYS A 111 -11.23 9.68 -0.71
CA LYS A 111 -11.81 8.60 0.12
C LYS A 111 -11.98 7.30 -0.67
N GLY A 112 -11.40 6.23 -0.15
CA GLY A 112 -11.62 4.86 -0.62
C GLY A 112 -10.93 4.47 -1.92
N ARG A 113 -10.26 5.41 -2.62
CA ARG A 113 -9.48 5.12 -3.82
C ARG A 113 -8.14 4.47 -3.47
N ILE A 114 -7.46 4.98 -2.45
CA ILE A 114 -6.29 4.35 -1.82
C ILE A 114 -6.72 3.79 -0.45
N ARG A 115 -6.18 2.61 -0.11
CA ARG A 115 -6.53 1.81 1.05
C ARG A 115 -5.27 1.25 1.70
N GLU A 116 -5.44 0.75 2.92
CA GLU A 116 -4.38 0.07 3.65
C GLU A 116 -3.84 -1.12 2.85
N ASN A 117 -2.52 -1.33 2.92
CA ASN A 117 -1.74 -2.32 2.20
C ASN A 117 -1.59 -2.10 0.68
N ASP A 118 -2.05 -0.97 0.15
CA ASP A 118 -1.79 -0.63 -1.25
C ASP A 118 -0.32 -0.23 -1.49
N TRP A 119 0.16 -0.58 -2.68
CA TRP A 119 1.35 0.02 -3.27
C TRP A 119 0.95 1.19 -4.17
N VAL A 120 1.50 2.36 -3.87
CA VAL A 120 1.27 3.59 -4.62
C VAL A 120 2.57 4.06 -5.25
N LEU A 121 2.61 4.17 -6.57
CA LEU A 121 3.69 4.81 -7.29
C LEU A 121 3.48 6.32 -7.19
N ARG A 122 4.24 6.95 -6.28
CA ARG A 122 4.18 8.38 -6.02
C ARG A 122 5.08 9.14 -6.99
N PHE A 123 4.61 10.28 -7.47
CA PHE A 123 5.38 11.20 -8.30
C PHE A 123 4.85 12.63 -8.19
N THR A 124 5.70 13.60 -8.51
CA THR A 124 5.30 15.01 -8.61
C THR A 124 5.02 15.34 -10.07
N LEU A 125 3.88 15.98 -10.33
CA LEU A 125 3.44 16.39 -11.65
C LEU A 125 3.54 17.92 -11.76
N THR A 126 4.54 18.39 -12.51
CA THR A 126 4.79 19.82 -12.73
C THR A 126 4.53 20.19 -14.18
N ASP A 127 4.60 21.49 -14.50
CA ASP A 127 4.52 21.94 -15.89
C ASP A 127 5.68 21.44 -16.76
N ASP A 128 6.85 21.25 -16.14
CA ASP A 128 8.05 20.64 -16.76
C ASP A 128 7.97 19.10 -16.83
N GLY A 129 6.81 18.51 -16.53
CA GLY A 129 6.57 17.06 -16.55
C GLY A 129 6.77 16.38 -15.18
N VAL A 130 7.10 15.09 -15.23
CA VAL A 130 7.11 14.22 -14.03
C VAL A 130 8.45 14.20 -13.28
N ARG A 131 8.39 14.35 -11.95
CA ARG A 131 9.53 14.31 -11.01
C ARG A 131 9.26 13.35 -9.84
N ASN A 132 10.29 13.11 -9.03
CA ASN A 132 10.22 12.38 -7.76
C ASN A 132 9.44 11.06 -7.79
N ILE A 133 9.75 10.19 -8.76
CA ILE A 133 9.07 8.88 -8.88
C ILE A 133 9.61 7.92 -7.81
N TYR A 134 8.76 7.45 -6.89
CA TYR A 134 9.11 6.45 -5.87
C TYR A 134 7.91 5.64 -5.42
N TRP A 135 8.16 4.53 -4.72
CA TRP A 135 7.09 3.73 -4.13
C TRP A 135 6.72 4.23 -2.74
N GLN A 136 5.44 4.22 -2.44
CA GLN A 136 4.87 4.38 -1.10
C GLN A 136 4.01 3.16 -0.78
N TYR A 137 4.22 2.58 0.41
CA TYR A 137 3.34 1.57 0.99
C TYR A 137 2.36 2.23 1.96
N VAL A 138 1.09 1.87 1.89
CA VAL A 138 0.05 2.49 2.73
C VAL A 138 -0.18 1.64 3.97
N ASP A 139 0.28 2.11 5.13
CA ASP A 139 -0.04 1.47 6.42
C ASP A 139 -1.49 1.74 6.82
N PHE A 140 -1.92 3.00 6.73
CA PHE A 140 -3.27 3.41 7.07
C PHE A 140 -3.73 4.62 6.24
N VAL A 141 -5.05 4.84 6.23
CA VAL A 141 -5.69 6.02 5.61
C VAL A 141 -6.55 6.72 6.65
N ILE A 142 -6.31 8.01 6.86
CA ILE A 142 -7.00 8.80 7.89
C ILE A 142 -7.62 10.06 7.32
N GLN A 143 -8.80 10.43 7.81
CA GLN A 143 -9.43 11.70 7.45
C GLN A 143 -8.79 12.86 8.21
N LEU A 144 -8.46 13.94 7.51
CA LEU A 144 -7.96 15.15 8.15
C LEU A 144 -9.08 16.06 8.62
N ASN A 145 -8.81 16.82 9.68
CA ASN A 145 -9.70 17.86 10.13
C ASN A 145 -9.59 19.08 9.20
N ARG A 146 -10.72 19.64 8.78
CA ARG A 146 -10.81 20.90 8.00
C ARG A 146 -10.05 22.08 8.63
N LYS A 147 -9.88 22.06 9.95
CA LYS A 147 -9.11 23.08 10.68
C LYS A 147 -7.60 23.00 10.41
N ASP A 148 -7.10 21.86 9.94
CA ASP A 148 -5.68 21.66 9.63
C ASP A 148 -5.35 22.14 8.21
N LYS A 149 -5.55 23.45 7.96
CA LYS A 149 -5.55 24.07 6.63
C LYS A 149 -4.28 23.82 5.81
N ARG A 150 -3.14 23.59 6.46
CA ARG A 150 -1.86 23.33 5.78
C ARG A 150 -1.84 21.98 5.07
N TYR A 151 -2.50 20.98 5.65
CA TYR A 151 -2.46 19.60 5.15
C TYR A 151 -3.81 19.14 4.59
N TYR A 152 -4.88 19.89 4.86
CA TYR A 152 -6.24 19.59 4.39
C TYR A 152 -6.50 20.20 3.01
N SER A 153 -6.93 19.36 2.07
CA SER A 153 -7.59 19.77 0.83
C SER A 153 -9.03 19.26 0.82
N ALA A 154 -9.98 20.08 0.36
CA ALA A 154 -11.37 19.67 0.26
C ALA A 154 -11.60 18.56 -0.77
N GLU A 155 -10.80 18.57 -1.85
CA GLU A 155 -10.83 17.55 -2.90
C GLU A 155 -10.18 16.24 -2.44
N TYR A 156 -9.16 16.35 -1.58
CA TYR A 156 -8.38 15.22 -1.05
C TYR A 156 -8.34 15.23 0.49
N PRO A 157 -9.49 14.99 1.17
CA PRO A 157 -9.61 15.22 2.62
C PRO A 157 -9.01 14.10 3.49
N TYR A 158 -8.37 13.10 2.90
CA TYR A 158 -7.75 11.97 3.59
C TYR A 158 -6.25 11.95 3.33
N ASN A 159 -5.46 11.41 4.27
CA ASN A 159 -4.05 11.11 4.06
C ASN A 159 -3.82 9.60 4.02
N ALA A 160 -3.15 9.12 2.98
CA ALA A 160 -2.53 7.79 2.95
C ALA A 160 -1.11 7.89 3.50
N VAL A 161 -0.79 7.07 4.50
CA VAL A 161 0.41 7.24 5.33
C VAL A 161 1.30 5.99 5.26
N GLN A 162 2.60 6.21 5.09
CA GLN A 162 3.65 5.22 5.27
C GLN A 162 4.43 5.55 6.54
N VAL A 163 4.41 4.66 7.52
CA VAL A 163 4.98 4.88 8.84
C VAL A 163 6.48 4.56 8.88
N ASN A 164 6.89 3.47 8.24
CA ASN A 164 8.25 2.94 8.28
C ASN A 164 8.98 3.17 6.95
N PRO A 165 10.32 3.01 6.90
CA PRO A 165 11.05 2.94 5.64
C PRO A 165 10.62 1.75 4.79
N LEU A 166 10.75 1.87 3.46
CA LEU A 166 10.37 0.84 2.49
C LEU A 166 10.93 -0.56 2.79
N SER A 167 12.08 -0.65 3.46
CA SER A 167 12.69 -1.91 3.88
C SER A 167 11.88 -2.73 4.89
N HIS A 168 10.83 -2.17 5.49
CA HIS A 168 9.96 -2.86 6.45
C HIS A 168 8.74 -3.53 5.81
N TYR A 169 8.50 -3.31 4.52
CA TYR A 169 7.33 -3.81 3.82
C TYR A 169 7.68 -4.97 2.88
N PRO A 170 6.66 -5.65 2.32
CA PRO A 170 6.85 -6.52 1.16
C PRO A 170 7.60 -5.80 0.02
N LEU A 171 8.01 -6.55 -1.00
CA LEU A 171 8.57 -5.89 -2.17
C LEU A 171 7.47 -5.13 -2.93
N PRO A 172 7.80 -3.96 -3.50
CA PRO A 172 6.89 -3.32 -4.43
C PRO A 172 6.69 -4.21 -5.66
N PRO A 173 5.61 -3.95 -6.44
CA PRO A 173 5.27 -4.72 -7.64
C PRO A 173 6.45 -4.89 -8.61
N PHE A 174 7.27 -3.85 -8.75
CA PHE A 174 8.49 -3.87 -9.56
C PHE A 174 9.50 -2.81 -9.09
N ALA A 175 10.75 -2.93 -9.55
CA ALA A 175 11.80 -1.95 -9.33
C ALA A 175 11.65 -0.72 -10.24
N ILE A 176 11.87 0.48 -9.69
CA ILE A 176 11.88 1.73 -10.43
C ILE A 176 13.29 1.95 -11.01
N THR A 177 13.56 1.33 -12.16
CA THR A 177 14.84 1.41 -12.88
C THR A 177 14.96 2.73 -13.66
N PRO A 178 16.17 3.16 -14.08
CA PRO A 178 16.34 4.34 -14.93
C PRO A 178 15.57 4.26 -16.25
N SER A 179 15.48 3.08 -16.87
CA SER A 179 14.68 2.86 -18.07
C SER A 179 13.19 3.03 -17.81
N PHE A 180 12.68 2.47 -16.71
CA PHE A 180 11.30 2.69 -16.29
C PHE A 180 11.01 4.17 -16.03
N ARG A 181 11.90 4.90 -15.34
CA ARG A 181 11.72 6.35 -15.09
C ARG A 181 11.58 7.14 -16.38
N ARG A 182 12.43 6.88 -17.38
CA ARG A 182 12.34 7.55 -18.69
C ARG A 182 11.05 7.21 -19.43
N ALA A 183 10.70 5.93 -19.48
CA ALA A 183 9.46 5.47 -20.12
C ALA A 183 8.20 6.03 -19.45
N PHE A 184 8.18 6.07 -18.12
CA PHE A 184 7.07 6.62 -17.34
C PHE A 184 6.89 8.11 -17.60
N LYS A 185 7.97 8.90 -17.55
CA LYS A 185 7.93 10.34 -17.86
C LYS A 185 7.33 10.60 -19.25
N ARG A 186 7.90 9.94 -20.27
CA ARG A 186 7.42 10.03 -21.65
C ARG A 186 5.93 9.65 -21.78
N THR A 187 5.50 8.57 -21.12
CA THR A 187 4.09 8.16 -21.13
C THR A 187 3.16 9.23 -20.58
N VAL A 188 3.58 9.91 -19.50
CA VAL A 188 2.77 10.96 -18.86
C VAL A 188 2.71 12.21 -19.74
N ASP A 189 3.84 12.61 -20.31
CA ASP A 189 3.97 13.81 -21.14
C ASP A 189 3.22 13.69 -22.48
N ASP A 190 3.25 12.53 -23.13
CA ASP A 190 2.77 12.37 -24.53
C ASP A 190 1.24 12.47 -24.69
N SER A 191 0.43 12.24 -23.65
CA SER A 191 -1.06 12.36 -23.73
C SER A 191 -1.83 11.98 -22.45
N MET A 192 -1.13 11.63 -21.36
CA MET A 192 -1.78 11.02 -20.19
C MET A 192 -1.96 11.97 -19.00
N ARG A 193 -1.39 13.18 -19.04
CA ARG A 193 -1.53 14.20 -17.98
C ARG A 193 -3.00 14.44 -17.62
N ASP A 194 -3.81 14.87 -18.58
CA ASP A 194 -5.24 15.17 -18.34
C ASP A 194 -6.03 13.94 -17.89
N ARG A 195 -5.65 12.75 -18.38
CA ARG A 195 -6.27 11.50 -17.97
C ARG A 195 -5.95 11.13 -16.54
N ILE A 196 -4.74 11.40 -16.06
CA ILE A 196 -4.36 11.19 -14.66
C ILE A 196 -5.13 12.15 -13.76
N LEU A 197 -5.24 13.42 -14.17
CA LEU A 197 -5.96 14.44 -13.41
C LEU A 197 -7.48 14.17 -13.34
N SER A 198 -8.07 13.70 -14.45
CA SER A 198 -9.52 13.40 -14.54
C SER A 198 -9.89 11.96 -14.16
N ALA A 199 -8.92 11.14 -13.73
CA ALA A 199 -9.16 9.73 -13.46
C ALA A 199 -10.19 9.51 -12.34
N LYS A 200 -11.12 8.58 -12.56
CA LYS A 200 -12.09 8.13 -11.54
C LYS A 200 -11.51 7.10 -10.56
N THR A 201 -10.33 6.57 -10.87
CA THR A 201 -9.62 5.54 -10.10
C THR A 201 -8.14 5.84 -10.11
N ASP A 202 -7.44 5.45 -9.04
CA ASP A 202 -5.99 5.60 -8.94
C ASP A 202 -5.27 4.38 -9.52
N VAL A 203 -5.99 3.31 -9.91
CA VAL A 203 -5.41 2.17 -10.62
C VAL A 203 -5.01 2.62 -12.04
N PRO A 204 -3.75 2.43 -12.47
CA PRO A 204 -3.30 2.82 -13.80
C PRO A 204 -4.13 2.12 -14.88
N ALA A 205 -4.56 2.90 -15.88
CA ALA A 205 -5.25 2.34 -17.03
C ALA A 205 -4.35 1.35 -17.79
N LYS A 206 -4.94 0.28 -18.35
CA LYS A 206 -4.20 -0.70 -19.16
C LYS A 206 -3.35 -0.04 -20.25
N LYS A 207 -3.89 0.98 -20.92
CA LYS A 207 -3.16 1.74 -21.95
C LYS A 207 -1.87 2.37 -21.40
N MET A 208 -1.90 2.95 -20.19
CA MET A 208 -0.69 3.50 -19.56
C MET A 208 0.35 2.40 -19.29
N ILE A 209 -0.10 1.25 -18.78
CA ILE A 209 0.77 0.09 -18.50
C ILE A 209 1.43 -0.42 -19.80
N ASP A 210 0.64 -0.56 -20.87
CA ASP A 210 1.12 -1.04 -22.16
C ASP A 210 2.10 -0.03 -22.79
N THR A 211 1.79 1.27 -22.78
CA THR A 211 2.65 2.33 -23.33
C THR A 211 4.00 2.45 -22.59
N ILE A 212 4.01 2.29 -21.26
CA ILE A 212 5.28 2.23 -20.51
C ILE A 212 6.12 1.04 -21.00
N ALA A 213 5.51 -0.14 -21.17
CA ALA A 213 6.22 -1.32 -21.65
C ALA A 213 6.76 -1.15 -23.08
N GLU A 214 6.02 -0.45 -23.95
CA GLU A 214 6.46 -0.11 -25.31
C GLU A 214 7.65 0.84 -25.30
N HIS A 215 7.59 1.96 -24.55
CA HIS A 215 8.72 2.88 -24.41
C HIS A 215 9.94 2.25 -23.74
N MET A 216 9.77 1.22 -22.91
CA MET A 216 10.90 0.48 -22.36
C MET A 216 11.54 -0.48 -23.38
N LYS A 217 10.80 -0.92 -24.42
CA LYS A 217 11.29 -1.82 -25.48
C LYS A 217 11.90 -1.04 -26.66
N GLY A 218 11.28 0.05 -27.06
CA GLY A 218 11.77 0.95 -28.10
C GLY A 218 12.69 2.00 -27.49
N ARG A 219 14.00 1.86 -27.71
CA ARG A 219 14.98 2.91 -27.39
C ARG A 219 14.81 4.08 -28.36
#